data_AF-A0A8K0PTP9-F1
#
_entry.id   AF-A0A8K0PTP9-F1
#
_cell.length_a   1.000
_cell.length_b   1.000
_cell.length_c   1.000
_cell.angle_alpha   90.00
_cell.angle_beta   90.00
_cell.angle_gamma   90.00
#
_symmetry.space_group_name_H-M   'P 1'
#
loop_
_entity.id
_entity.type
_entity.pdbx_description
1 polymer ?
#
loop_
_entity_poly.entity_id
_entity_poly.type
_entity_poly.pdbx_seq_one_letter_code
_entity_poly.pdbx_strand_id
1 'polypeptide(L)'
;MAEVSGNQISPVSPDANEAQRVRAKSLVQEYLLEHLPVYRELREFREQGWQSKEGDDFFKKQRQRADKASAKDKTVFYKLMRLIGFELDKETRALTIQGRSNSRPAILDLCMAPGGFSSAALRCNPSALLRGISLPPSQGGHEMLLGESWSETDPEADIYISFRDITLLAEEMGTPLSSIPAEHADAASFSSDRPFLEQQFDLVFCDGQVLHTHERSEYRESFEASRLLTSQLVLALQRIRSGGTMVILLHKANAWQSVFLMYTFAAFTDHIRLFKPLKAHKTRSSFYLVAKGVHPECEAALGAVRQWKAKWRMSTFGLGDGDDDEPDEAKLEVLESGGEEKVKAVLQEFGPALVKMVEPVFRVQAEALKKAAWMKKKKT
;
A
#
# COMPACT_ATOMS: atom_id res chain seq x y z
N MET A 1 -41.65 -16.06 -25.55
CA MET A 1 -41.73 -15.07 -24.46
C MET A 1 -41.33 -15.80 -23.19
N ALA A 2 -40.10 -15.58 -22.73
CA ALA A 2 -39.60 -16.13 -21.47
C ALA A 2 -38.82 -15.00 -20.80
N GLU A 3 -39.36 -14.48 -19.70
CA GLU A 3 -38.74 -13.47 -18.86
C GLU A 3 -37.74 -14.12 -17.91
N VAL A 4 -36.53 -13.54 -17.88
CA VAL A 4 -35.44 -13.90 -16.97
C VAL A 4 -35.64 -13.07 -15.69
N SER A 5 -35.85 -13.75 -14.57
CA SER A 5 -35.99 -13.14 -13.25
C SER A 5 -34.65 -12.56 -12.78
N GLY A 6 -34.61 -11.23 -12.60
CA GLY A 6 -33.53 -10.54 -11.93
C GLY A 6 -33.51 -10.86 -10.44
N ASN A 7 -32.33 -11.24 -9.94
CA ASN A 7 -32.08 -11.49 -8.53
C ASN A 7 -32.09 -10.13 -7.79
N GLN A 8 -33.17 -9.82 -7.07
CA GLN A 8 -33.22 -8.68 -6.14
C GLN A 8 -32.40 -9.03 -4.89
N ILE A 9 -31.28 -8.33 -4.70
CA ILE A 9 -30.52 -8.37 -3.45
C ILE A 9 -31.32 -7.56 -2.42
N SER A 10 -31.88 -8.24 -1.41
CA SER A 10 -32.60 -7.58 -0.32
C SER A 10 -31.63 -6.74 0.53
N PRO A 11 -32.04 -5.56 1.03
CA PRO A 11 -31.19 -4.72 1.86
C PRO A 11 -30.93 -5.39 3.21
N VAL A 12 -29.65 -5.67 3.50
CA VAL A 12 -29.18 -6.19 4.78
C VAL A 12 -29.18 -5.06 5.82
N SER A 13 -29.64 -5.33 7.04
CA SER A 13 -29.74 -4.31 8.08
C SER A 13 -28.36 -3.77 8.53
N PRO A 14 -28.27 -2.51 8.99
CA PRO A 14 -27.02 -1.91 9.49
C PRO A 14 -26.33 -2.74 10.59
N ASP A 15 -27.10 -3.31 11.52
CA ASP A 15 -26.60 -4.18 12.60
C ASP A 15 -25.96 -5.48 12.09
N ALA A 16 -26.50 -6.04 10.99
CA ALA A 16 -25.96 -7.25 10.38
C ALA A 16 -24.64 -6.98 9.64
N ASN A 17 -24.49 -5.80 9.02
CA ASN A 17 -23.23 -5.38 8.40
C ASN A 17 -22.14 -5.16 9.46
N GLU A 18 -22.47 -4.56 10.61
CA GLU A 18 -21.51 -4.38 11.71
C GLU A 18 -21.08 -5.71 12.34
N ALA A 19 -22.00 -6.64 12.56
CA ALA A 19 -21.69 -7.97 13.07
C ALA A 19 -20.79 -8.78 12.11
N GLN A 20 -21.06 -8.72 10.80
CA GLN A 20 -20.23 -9.36 9.78
C GLN A 20 -18.83 -8.74 9.71
N ARG A 21 -18.72 -7.40 9.84
CA ARG A 21 -17.45 -6.66 9.87
C ARG A 21 -16.55 -7.09 11.03
N VAL A 22 -17.09 -7.13 12.24
CA VAL A 22 -16.35 -7.54 13.44
C VAL A 22 -15.85 -8.98 13.29
N ARG A 23 -16.67 -9.86 12.68
CA ARG A 23 -16.36 -11.27 12.51
C ARG A 23 -15.31 -11.57 11.43
N ALA A 24 -15.34 -10.88 10.29
CA ALA A 24 -14.30 -11.03 9.27
C ALA A 24 -12.90 -10.61 9.80
N LYS A 25 -12.85 -9.50 10.55
CA LYS A 25 -11.64 -9.04 11.25
C LYS A 25 -11.17 -10.00 12.34
N SER A 26 -12.10 -10.71 12.99
CA SER A 26 -11.77 -11.64 14.07
C SER A 26 -11.19 -12.94 13.50
N LEU A 27 -11.71 -13.48 12.40
CA LEU A 27 -11.29 -14.76 11.83
C LEU A 27 -9.79 -14.85 11.49
N VAL A 28 -9.23 -13.84 10.81
CA VAL A 28 -7.79 -13.84 10.49
C VAL A 28 -6.95 -13.84 11.76
N GLN A 29 -7.37 -13.06 12.76
CA GLN A 29 -6.64 -12.96 14.02
C GLN A 29 -6.77 -14.23 14.84
N GLU A 30 -7.95 -14.84 14.90
CA GLU A 30 -8.20 -16.14 15.55
C GLU A 30 -7.33 -17.22 14.93
N TYR A 31 -7.32 -17.32 13.59
CA TYR A 31 -6.48 -18.26 12.86
C TYR A 31 -5.00 -18.08 13.20
N LEU A 32 -4.49 -16.84 13.19
CA LEU A 32 -3.10 -16.56 13.54
C LEU A 32 -2.80 -16.84 15.03
N LEU A 33 -3.74 -16.58 15.96
CA LEU A 33 -3.56 -16.89 17.38
C LEU A 33 -3.44 -18.39 17.62
N GLU A 34 -4.24 -19.19 16.91
CA GLU A 34 -4.20 -20.65 16.99
C GLU A 34 -2.86 -21.19 16.45
N HIS A 35 -2.39 -20.67 15.31
CA HIS A 35 -1.28 -21.25 14.56
C HIS A 35 0.10 -20.62 14.83
N LEU A 36 0.19 -19.42 15.43
CA LEU A 36 1.45 -18.70 15.64
C LEU A 36 1.63 -18.22 17.09
N PRO A 37 2.45 -18.91 17.91
CA PRO A 37 2.78 -18.47 19.26
C PRO A 37 3.37 -17.05 19.31
N VAL A 38 4.26 -16.70 18.35
CA VAL A 38 4.85 -15.36 18.28
C VAL A 38 3.82 -14.26 18.04
N TYR A 39 2.68 -14.57 17.41
CA TYR A 39 1.60 -13.60 17.23
C TYR A 39 0.86 -13.33 18.53
N ARG A 40 0.71 -14.34 19.41
CA ARG A 40 0.16 -14.13 20.77
C ARG A 40 1.06 -13.19 21.57
N GLU A 41 2.37 -13.46 21.59
CA GLU A 41 3.34 -12.58 22.26
C GLU A 41 3.29 -11.15 21.71
N LEU A 42 3.24 -11.00 20.38
CA LEU A 42 3.12 -9.69 19.75
C LEU A 42 1.85 -8.96 20.20
N ARG A 43 0.71 -9.67 20.28
CA ARG A 43 -0.55 -9.08 20.72
C ARG A 43 -0.44 -8.57 22.16
N GLU A 44 0.13 -9.36 23.07
CA GLU A 44 0.36 -8.95 24.46
C GLU A 44 1.23 -7.69 24.55
N PHE A 45 2.33 -7.62 23.80
CA PHE A 45 3.20 -6.44 23.81
C PHE A 45 2.52 -5.21 23.21
N ARG A 46 1.67 -5.39 22.18
CA ARG A 46 0.91 -4.27 21.62
C ARG A 46 -0.14 -3.77 22.63
N GLU A 47 -0.85 -4.68 23.31
CA GLU A 47 -1.84 -4.35 24.34
C GLU A 47 -1.22 -3.57 25.51
N GLN A 48 -0.08 -4.04 26.03
CA GLN A 48 0.70 -3.31 27.04
C GLN A 48 1.12 -1.91 26.55
N GLY A 49 1.49 -1.79 25.26
CA GLY A 49 1.84 -0.53 24.64
C GLY A 49 0.66 0.45 24.55
N TRP A 50 -0.53 -0.02 24.18
CA TRP A 50 -1.76 0.78 24.12
C TRP A 50 -2.27 1.22 25.50
N GLN A 51 -1.98 0.45 26.54
CA GLN A 51 -2.31 0.81 27.92
C GLN A 51 -1.25 1.73 28.56
N SER A 52 -0.14 2.01 27.88
CA SER A 52 0.93 2.87 28.39
C SER A 52 0.79 4.30 27.90
N LYS A 53 0.58 5.23 28.85
CA LYS A 53 0.62 6.67 28.59
C LYS A 53 1.95 7.11 27.98
N GLU A 54 3.06 6.51 28.41
CA GLU A 54 4.39 6.78 27.84
C GLU A 54 4.49 6.34 26.37
N GLY A 55 3.85 5.22 26.00
CA GLY A 55 3.73 4.76 24.62
C GLY A 55 2.96 5.76 23.75
N ASP A 56 1.82 6.23 24.24
CA ASP A 56 1.00 7.25 23.57
C ASP A 56 1.76 8.56 23.39
N ASP A 57 2.40 9.06 24.45
CA ASP A 57 3.23 10.27 24.42
C ASP A 57 4.40 10.12 23.45
N PHE A 58 5.03 8.94 23.40
CA PHE A 58 6.12 8.64 22.47
C PHE A 58 5.65 8.74 21.01
N PHE A 59 4.55 8.08 20.67
CA PHE A 59 4.03 8.10 19.29
C PHE A 59 3.43 9.44 18.90
N LYS A 60 2.82 10.18 19.84
CA LYS A 60 2.35 11.55 19.62
C LYS A 60 3.51 12.49 19.29
N LYS A 61 4.60 12.44 20.06
CA LYS A 61 5.82 13.22 19.77
C LYS A 61 6.44 12.85 18.44
N GLN A 62 6.42 11.56 18.07
CA GLN A 62 6.95 11.12 16.79
C GLN A 62 6.12 11.65 15.60
N ARG A 63 4.79 11.66 15.70
CA ARG A 63 3.90 12.28 14.70
C ARG A 63 4.18 13.77 14.56
N GLN A 64 4.17 14.50 15.67
CA GLN A 64 4.46 15.95 15.67
C GLN A 64 5.82 16.31 15.05
N ARG A 65 6.84 15.47 15.26
CA ARG A 65 8.16 15.64 14.63
C ARG A 65 8.15 15.36 13.14
N ALA A 66 7.37 14.38 12.69
CA ALA A 66 7.21 14.10 11.27
C ALA A 66 6.48 15.26 10.56
N ASP A 67 5.41 15.78 11.16
CA ASP A 67 4.60 16.87 10.59
C ASP A 67 5.37 18.21 10.55
N LYS A 68 6.31 18.41 11.48
CA LYS A 68 7.14 19.63 11.59
C LYS A 68 8.61 19.36 11.28
N ALA A 69 8.89 18.40 10.41
CA ALA A 69 10.25 17.95 10.11
C ALA A 69 11.10 19.07 9.51
N SER A 70 12.25 19.36 10.14
CA SER A 70 13.24 20.28 9.59
C SER A 70 13.92 19.69 8.34
N ALA A 71 14.63 20.52 7.55
CA ALA A 71 15.43 20.02 6.42
C ALA A 71 16.45 18.94 6.83
N LYS A 72 17.00 19.06 8.05
CA LYS A 72 17.89 18.05 8.63
C LYS A 72 17.14 16.74 8.91
N ASP A 73 15.93 16.81 9.44
CA ASP A 73 15.10 15.62 9.71
C ASP A 73 14.70 14.91 8.41
N LYS A 74 14.33 15.67 7.37
CA LYS A 74 14.06 15.12 6.02
C LYS A 74 15.27 14.38 5.45
N THR A 75 16.48 14.95 5.60
CA THR A 75 17.73 14.32 5.17
C THR A 75 18.03 13.03 5.94
N VAL A 76 17.78 13.02 7.25
CA VAL A 76 17.91 11.81 8.10
C VAL A 76 16.92 10.74 7.65
N PHE A 77 15.66 11.12 7.38
CA PHE A 77 14.64 10.20 6.88
C PHE A 77 15.01 9.61 5.52
N TYR A 78 15.46 10.43 4.57
CA TYR A 78 15.95 9.94 3.28
C TYR A 78 17.08 8.90 3.43
N LYS A 79 18.09 9.18 4.26
CA LYS A 79 19.18 8.24 4.54
C LYS A 79 18.68 6.95 5.21
N LEU A 80 17.68 7.06 6.08
CA LEU A 80 17.05 5.91 6.73
C LEU A 80 16.34 5.03 5.68
N MET A 81 15.53 5.61 4.81
CA MET A 81 14.83 4.88 3.74
C MET A 81 15.82 4.23 2.77
N ARG A 82 16.92 4.91 2.42
CA ARG A 82 18.00 4.31 1.62
C ARG A 82 18.64 3.10 2.30
N LEU A 83 18.88 3.18 3.61
CA LEU A 83 19.41 2.04 4.38
C LEU A 83 18.42 0.87 4.42
N ILE A 84 17.12 1.14 4.54
CA ILE A 84 16.08 0.13 4.43
C ILE A 84 16.11 -0.53 3.04
N GLY A 85 16.28 0.24 1.96
CA GLY A 85 16.44 -0.28 0.61
C GLY A 85 17.58 -1.29 0.48
N PHE A 86 18.77 -0.97 1.02
CA PHE A 86 19.89 -1.92 1.02
C PHE A 86 19.63 -3.17 1.87
N GLU A 87 18.95 -3.02 3.01
CA GLU A 87 18.56 -4.15 3.84
C GLU A 87 17.55 -5.05 3.12
N LEU A 88 16.57 -4.45 2.45
CA LEU A 88 15.57 -5.13 1.63
C LEU A 88 16.24 -5.93 0.53
N ASP A 89 17.17 -5.34 -0.24
CA ASP A 89 17.88 -6.04 -1.31
C ASP A 89 18.73 -7.18 -0.78
N LYS A 90 19.43 -6.98 0.35
CA LYS A 90 20.26 -8.03 0.95
C LYS A 90 19.44 -9.27 1.27
N GLU A 91 18.25 -9.11 1.85
CA GLU A 91 17.43 -10.23 2.31
C GLU A 91 16.57 -10.85 1.19
N THR A 92 16.16 -10.05 0.20
CA THR A 92 15.17 -10.47 -0.79
C THR A 92 15.69 -10.49 -2.23
N ARG A 93 16.83 -9.85 -2.49
CA ARG A 93 17.37 -9.55 -3.83
C ARG A 93 16.39 -8.80 -4.72
N ALA A 94 15.51 -7.99 -4.16
CA ALA A 94 14.42 -7.35 -4.92
C ALA A 94 14.90 -6.18 -5.79
N LEU A 95 16.00 -5.54 -5.45
CA LEU A 95 16.47 -4.35 -6.18
C LEU A 95 17.34 -4.74 -7.38
N THR A 96 17.98 -5.90 -7.35
CA THR A 96 18.81 -6.37 -8.46
C THR A 96 17.93 -6.81 -9.63
N ILE A 97 17.92 -6.02 -10.72
CA ILE A 97 17.23 -6.38 -11.96
C ILE A 97 18.12 -7.35 -12.74
N GLN A 98 17.61 -8.56 -13.01
CA GLN A 98 18.34 -9.51 -13.84
C GLN A 98 18.35 -9.00 -15.28
N GLY A 99 19.54 -8.76 -15.83
CA GLY A 99 19.70 -8.22 -17.17
C GLY A 99 18.99 -9.10 -18.20
N ARG A 100 18.06 -8.51 -18.96
CA ARG A 100 17.56 -9.11 -20.20
C ARG A 100 18.51 -8.71 -21.32
N SER A 101 18.84 -9.65 -22.21
CA SER A 101 19.64 -9.33 -23.40
C SER A 101 18.97 -8.19 -24.16
N ASN A 102 19.68 -7.07 -24.34
CA ASN A 102 19.31 -5.93 -25.19
C ASN A 102 18.27 -4.93 -24.66
N SER A 103 17.98 -4.87 -23.36
CA SER A 103 17.15 -3.78 -22.80
C SER A 103 17.77 -3.13 -21.58
N ARG A 104 17.76 -1.79 -21.54
CA ARG A 104 18.13 -1.00 -20.37
C ARG A 104 17.14 -1.30 -19.22
N PRO A 105 17.60 -1.52 -17.97
CA PRO A 105 16.71 -1.71 -16.83
C PRO A 105 15.82 -0.48 -16.62
N ALA A 106 14.56 -0.68 -16.22
CA ALA A 106 13.64 0.41 -15.96
C ALA A 106 12.99 0.27 -14.57
N ILE A 107 12.95 1.37 -13.82
CA ILE A 107 12.41 1.45 -12.46
C ILE A 107 11.28 2.48 -12.44
N LEU A 108 10.19 2.16 -11.75
CA LEU A 108 9.11 3.08 -11.43
C LEU A 108 8.97 3.19 -9.90
N ASP A 109 8.98 4.42 -9.38
CA ASP A 109 8.78 4.68 -7.96
C ASP A 109 7.52 5.53 -7.76
N LEU A 110 6.47 4.92 -7.21
CA LEU A 110 5.19 5.59 -6.94
C LEU A 110 5.20 6.11 -5.51
N CYS A 111 4.90 7.41 -5.38
CA CYS A 111 5.10 8.17 -4.15
C CYS A 111 6.58 8.25 -3.76
N MET A 112 7.43 8.54 -4.75
CA MET A 112 8.88 8.42 -4.68
C MET A 112 9.56 9.33 -3.64
N ALA A 113 9.09 10.57 -3.45
CA ALA A 113 9.83 11.53 -2.63
C ALA A 113 9.94 11.06 -1.17
N PRO A 114 11.14 11.14 -0.55
CA PRO A 114 12.33 11.90 -1.00
C PRO A 114 13.33 11.11 -1.88
N GLY A 115 13.01 9.88 -2.30
CA GLY A 115 13.83 9.08 -3.23
C GLY A 115 14.74 8.05 -2.59
N GLY A 116 14.49 7.66 -1.33
CA GLY A 116 15.37 6.75 -0.58
C GLY A 116 15.49 5.35 -1.21
N PHE A 117 14.36 4.74 -1.57
CA PHE A 117 14.33 3.45 -2.27
C PHE A 117 14.91 3.55 -3.68
N SER A 118 14.51 4.57 -4.44
CA SER A 118 15.11 4.90 -5.74
C SER A 118 16.63 5.01 -5.70
N SER A 119 17.22 5.71 -4.72
CA SER A 119 18.68 5.81 -4.58
C SER A 119 19.34 4.45 -4.31
N ALA A 120 18.71 3.59 -3.48
CA ALA A 120 19.21 2.23 -3.27
C ALA A 120 19.11 1.38 -4.55
N ALA A 121 18.01 1.50 -5.30
CA ALA A 121 17.78 0.77 -6.53
C ALA A 121 18.73 1.20 -7.66
N LEU A 122 18.99 2.50 -7.83
CA LEU A 122 19.98 3.03 -8.77
C LEU A 122 21.39 2.56 -8.44
N ARG A 123 21.71 2.38 -7.15
CA ARG A 123 23.00 1.81 -6.75
C ARG A 123 23.17 0.36 -7.21
N CYS A 124 22.09 -0.43 -7.19
CA CYS A 124 22.09 -1.81 -7.69
C CYS A 124 22.00 -1.87 -9.22
N ASN A 125 21.42 -0.84 -9.86
CA ASN A 125 21.22 -0.77 -11.31
C ASN A 125 21.68 0.60 -11.86
N PRO A 126 23.00 0.85 -11.96
CA PRO A 126 23.53 2.19 -12.29
C PRO A 126 23.11 2.74 -13.65
N SER A 127 22.76 1.85 -14.59
CA SER A 127 22.28 2.21 -15.92
C SER A 127 20.76 2.21 -16.01
N ALA A 128 20.00 2.12 -14.93
CA ALA A 128 18.55 2.09 -15.04
C ALA A 128 17.97 3.43 -15.51
N LEU A 129 16.87 3.37 -16.26
CA LEU A 129 15.93 4.49 -16.36
C LEU A 129 15.08 4.51 -15.09
N LEU A 130 14.81 5.70 -14.56
CA LEU A 130 13.93 5.90 -13.42
C LEU A 130 12.80 6.84 -13.79
N ARG A 131 11.57 6.41 -13.49
CA ARG A 131 10.38 7.25 -13.53
C ARG A 131 9.79 7.33 -12.14
N GLY A 132 9.40 8.53 -11.73
CA GLY A 132 8.81 8.78 -10.42
C GLY A 132 7.47 9.49 -10.54
N ILE A 133 6.54 9.16 -9.63
CA ILE A 133 5.39 10.02 -9.33
C ILE A 133 5.45 10.41 -7.87
N SER A 134 5.26 11.68 -7.55
CA SER A 134 5.22 12.15 -6.17
C SER A 134 4.20 13.27 -5.99
N LEU A 135 3.62 13.36 -4.80
CA LEU A 135 2.79 14.52 -4.43
C LEU A 135 3.68 15.79 -4.45
N PRO A 136 3.22 16.91 -5.05
CA PRO A 136 3.96 18.16 -5.04
C PRO A 136 4.17 18.69 -3.61
N PRO A 137 5.32 19.32 -3.29
CA PRO A 137 5.53 19.97 -2.00
C PRO A 137 4.48 21.03 -1.67
N SER A 138 3.96 21.74 -2.68
CA SER A 138 2.87 22.72 -2.55
C SER A 138 1.54 22.12 -2.08
N GLN A 139 1.36 20.80 -2.22
CA GLN A 139 0.20 20.05 -1.74
C GLN A 139 0.52 19.22 -0.49
N GLY A 140 1.60 19.56 0.22
CA GLY A 140 2.03 18.86 1.42
C GLY A 140 2.89 17.62 1.17
N GLY A 141 3.35 17.41 -0.06
CA GLY A 141 4.33 16.38 -0.43
C GLY A 141 5.75 16.65 0.08
N HIS A 142 6.65 15.68 -0.10
CA HIS A 142 8.05 15.82 0.28
C HIS A 142 8.89 16.40 -0.87
N GLU A 143 9.93 17.15 -0.50
CA GLU A 143 10.99 17.56 -1.44
C GLU A 143 11.78 16.33 -1.89
N MET A 144 12.23 16.35 -3.15
CA MET A 144 13.11 15.32 -3.68
C MET A 144 14.53 15.52 -3.17
N LEU A 145 15.15 14.47 -2.63
CA LEU A 145 16.51 14.50 -2.08
C LEU A 145 17.45 13.52 -2.79
N LEU A 146 17.05 13.03 -3.96
CA LEU A 146 17.88 12.21 -4.82
C LEU A 146 19.13 13.00 -5.25
N GLY A 147 20.31 12.38 -5.15
CA GLY A 147 21.58 13.05 -5.43
C GLY A 147 21.95 13.05 -6.91
N GLU A 148 21.36 12.13 -7.66
CA GLU A 148 21.45 11.99 -9.10
C GLU A 148 20.69 13.12 -9.80
N SER A 149 21.13 13.52 -11.00
CA SER A 149 20.42 14.54 -11.78
C SER A 149 19.09 13.98 -12.27
N TRP A 150 18.00 14.68 -11.93
CA TRP A 150 16.64 14.35 -12.34
C TRP A 150 15.97 15.58 -12.96
N SER A 151 14.94 15.34 -13.77
CA SER A 151 14.13 16.38 -14.40
C SER A 151 12.66 16.22 -14.05
N GLU A 152 11.97 17.34 -13.86
CA GLU A 152 10.50 17.40 -13.81
C GLU A 152 9.87 17.88 -15.12
N THR A 153 10.70 18.39 -16.06
CA THR A 153 10.24 19.00 -17.31
C THR A 153 10.67 18.24 -18.56
N ASP A 154 11.67 17.37 -18.45
CA ASP A 154 12.20 16.57 -19.56
C ASP A 154 11.82 15.08 -19.38
N PRO A 155 10.75 14.60 -20.05
CA PRO A 155 10.30 13.22 -19.95
C PRO A 155 11.28 12.21 -20.57
N GLU A 156 12.23 12.67 -21.38
CA GLU A 156 13.26 11.82 -22.01
C GLU A 156 14.51 11.67 -21.12
N ALA A 157 14.60 12.43 -20.03
CA ALA A 157 15.69 12.31 -19.07
C ALA A 157 15.79 10.88 -18.49
N ASP A 158 17.01 10.46 -18.15
CA ASP A 158 17.26 9.17 -17.52
C ASP A 158 16.48 9.00 -16.21
N ILE A 159 16.35 10.10 -15.46
CA ILE A 159 15.55 10.19 -14.25
C ILE A 159 14.52 11.30 -14.44
N TYR A 160 13.25 10.91 -14.56
CA TYR A 160 12.14 11.85 -14.71
C TYR A 160 11.14 11.67 -13.59
N ILE A 161 10.70 12.78 -12.99
CA ILE A 161 9.80 12.79 -11.84
C ILE A 161 8.60 13.66 -12.17
N SER A 162 7.41 13.06 -12.11
CA SER A 162 6.15 13.78 -12.30
C SER A 162 5.53 14.13 -10.95
N PHE A 163 5.42 15.42 -10.64
CA PHE A 163 4.77 15.89 -9.42
C PHE A 163 3.25 16.03 -9.63
N ARG A 164 2.47 15.14 -9.03
CA ARG A 164 1.00 15.09 -9.10
C ARG A 164 0.40 14.19 -8.02
N ASP A 165 -0.85 14.43 -7.66
CA ASP A 165 -1.62 13.50 -6.83
C ASP A 165 -2.06 12.29 -7.67
N ILE A 166 -1.47 11.13 -7.40
CA ILE A 166 -1.76 9.88 -8.11
C ILE A 166 -3.22 9.43 -7.93
N THR A 167 -3.90 9.88 -6.87
CA THR A 167 -5.29 9.50 -6.58
C THR A 167 -6.32 10.24 -7.43
N LEU A 168 -5.89 11.24 -8.21
CA LEU A 168 -6.74 12.04 -9.09
C LEU A 168 -6.66 11.64 -10.58
N LEU A 169 -5.94 10.55 -10.91
CA LEU A 169 -5.81 10.03 -12.28
C LEU A 169 -7.05 9.23 -12.70
N ALA A 170 -8.18 9.91 -12.90
CA ALA A 170 -9.49 9.28 -13.12
C ALA A 170 -9.50 8.31 -14.32
N GLU A 171 -8.91 8.70 -15.46
CA GLU A 171 -8.89 7.83 -16.64
C GLU A 171 -7.93 6.64 -16.49
N GLU A 172 -6.83 6.78 -15.74
CA GLU A 172 -6.00 5.63 -15.39
C GLU A 172 -6.82 4.63 -14.57
N MET A 173 -7.72 5.12 -13.70
CA MET A 173 -8.66 4.31 -12.92
C MET A 173 -9.90 3.86 -13.73
N GLY A 174 -9.95 4.13 -15.03
CA GLY A 174 -11.05 3.71 -15.91
C GLY A 174 -12.35 4.50 -15.72
N THR A 175 -12.27 5.70 -15.14
CA THR A 175 -13.40 6.62 -14.98
C THR A 175 -13.23 7.80 -15.95
N PRO A 176 -14.03 7.88 -17.04
CA PRO A 176 -13.99 9.02 -17.95
C PRO A 176 -14.34 10.32 -17.22
N LEU A 177 -13.65 11.42 -17.54
CA LEU A 177 -13.95 12.72 -16.92
C LEU A 177 -15.41 13.17 -17.12
N SER A 178 -16.02 12.80 -18.25
CA SER A 178 -17.43 13.08 -18.54
C SER A 178 -18.43 12.37 -17.62
N SER A 179 -17.97 11.35 -16.87
CA SER A 179 -18.79 10.60 -15.90
C SER A 179 -18.67 11.13 -14.46
N ILE A 180 -17.82 12.13 -14.23
CA ILE A 180 -17.60 12.71 -12.92
C ILE A 180 -18.66 13.80 -12.68
N PRO A 181 -19.41 13.76 -11.56
CA PRO A 181 -20.40 14.79 -11.23
C PRO A 181 -19.74 16.17 -11.13
N ALA A 182 -20.38 17.19 -11.68
CA ALA A 182 -19.83 18.56 -11.72
C ALA A 182 -19.75 19.18 -10.31
N GLU A 183 -20.61 18.73 -9.41
CA GLU A 183 -20.73 19.09 -8.01
C GLU A 183 -19.71 18.39 -7.11
N HIS A 184 -18.96 17.40 -7.62
CA HIS A 184 -17.94 16.71 -6.83
C HIS A 184 -16.84 17.70 -6.41
N ALA A 185 -16.43 17.66 -5.14
CA ALA A 185 -15.49 18.64 -4.56
C ALA A 185 -14.16 18.76 -5.34
N ASP A 186 -13.67 17.64 -5.89
CA ASP A 186 -12.45 17.60 -6.70
C ASP A 186 -12.73 17.50 -8.23
N ALA A 187 -13.93 17.81 -8.72
CA ALA A 187 -14.32 17.62 -10.13
C ALA A 187 -13.31 18.24 -11.12
N ALA A 188 -12.85 19.46 -10.85
CA ALA A 188 -11.87 20.16 -11.68
C ALA A 188 -10.42 19.65 -11.51
N SER A 189 -10.14 18.86 -10.48
CA SER A 189 -8.80 18.37 -10.14
C SER A 189 -8.52 16.98 -10.74
N PHE A 190 -9.56 16.24 -11.15
CA PHE A 190 -9.38 14.96 -11.82
C PHE A 190 -8.71 15.12 -13.19
N SER A 191 -7.85 14.18 -13.51
CA SER A 191 -7.03 14.20 -14.72
C SER A 191 -7.34 13.01 -15.62
N SER A 192 -7.32 13.27 -16.92
CA SER A 192 -7.32 12.24 -17.98
C SER A 192 -5.93 11.66 -18.23
N ASP A 193 -4.90 12.18 -17.57
CA ASP A 193 -3.52 11.74 -17.80
C ASP A 193 -3.34 10.28 -17.40
N ARG A 194 -2.67 9.54 -18.27
CA ARG A 194 -2.27 8.15 -18.05
C ARG A 194 -0.75 8.04 -18.11
N PRO A 195 -0.04 8.45 -17.05
CA PRO A 195 1.41 8.56 -17.08
C PRO A 195 2.06 7.23 -17.45
N PHE A 196 3.11 7.33 -18.28
CA PHE A 196 3.95 6.21 -18.68
C PHE A 196 3.20 5.06 -19.39
N LEU A 197 2.06 5.33 -20.05
CA LEU A 197 1.19 4.30 -20.65
C LEU A 197 1.92 3.31 -21.55
N GLU A 198 2.90 3.78 -22.32
CA GLU A 198 3.65 2.98 -23.29
C GLU A 198 4.96 2.42 -22.71
N GLN A 199 5.22 2.64 -21.43
CA GLN A 199 6.45 2.21 -20.76
C GLN A 199 6.22 0.98 -19.89
N GLN A 200 7.27 0.18 -19.75
CA GLN A 200 7.27 -1.07 -19.00
C GLN A 200 8.49 -1.13 -18.09
N PHE A 201 8.27 -1.46 -16.81
CA PHE A 201 9.29 -1.39 -15.76
C PHE A 201 9.64 -2.78 -15.24
N ASP A 202 10.91 -2.99 -14.90
CA ASP A 202 11.41 -4.24 -14.32
C ASP A 202 11.24 -4.26 -12.79
N LEU A 203 11.22 -3.08 -12.17
CA LEU A 203 11.05 -2.88 -10.74
C LEU A 203 10.07 -1.74 -10.48
N VAL A 204 9.04 -1.99 -9.66
CA VAL A 204 8.08 -0.96 -9.25
C VAL A 204 8.00 -0.89 -7.72
N PHE A 205 8.07 0.33 -7.17
CA PHE A 205 7.80 0.59 -5.75
C PHE A 205 6.41 1.19 -5.56
N CYS A 206 5.73 0.72 -4.52
CA CYS A 206 4.48 1.28 -3.99
C CYS A 206 4.67 1.51 -2.48
N ASP A 207 5.34 2.61 -2.10
CA ASP A 207 5.64 2.97 -0.70
C ASP A 207 4.86 4.20 -0.21
N GLY A 208 3.84 4.62 -0.97
CA GLY A 208 3.01 5.77 -0.64
C GLY A 208 2.20 5.57 0.64
N GLN A 209 2.26 6.58 1.51
CA GLN A 209 1.43 6.69 2.71
C GLN A 209 0.68 8.01 2.68
N VAL A 210 -0.51 8.01 3.30
CA VAL A 210 -1.27 9.24 3.50
C VAL A 210 -0.48 10.19 4.40
N LEU A 211 -0.16 11.37 3.88
CA LEU A 211 0.52 12.41 4.64
C LEU A 211 -0.51 13.21 5.45
N HIS A 212 -0.16 13.55 6.69
CA HIS A 212 -0.99 14.41 7.54
C HIS A 212 -0.94 15.87 7.08
N THR A 213 0.10 16.25 6.34
CA THR A 213 0.30 17.58 5.76
C THR A 213 -0.41 17.78 4.43
N HIS A 214 -1.02 16.72 3.86
CA HIS A 214 -1.76 16.82 2.62
C HIS A 214 -3.14 17.41 2.88
N GLU A 215 -3.36 18.64 2.38
CA GLU A 215 -4.67 19.28 2.36
C GLU A 215 -5.59 18.56 1.37
N ARG A 216 -6.74 18.10 1.83
CA ARG A 216 -7.67 17.29 1.05
C ARG A 216 -9.11 17.54 1.47
N SER A 217 -10.02 17.30 0.54
CA SER A 217 -11.47 17.37 0.74
C SER A 217 -11.95 16.34 1.79
N GLU A 218 -12.98 16.68 2.58
CA GLU A 218 -13.45 15.91 3.73
C GLU A 218 -13.84 14.46 3.38
N TYR A 219 -14.52 14.26 2.24
CA TYR A 219 -14.91 12.91 1.76
C TYR A 219 -13.71 11.95 1.65
N ARG A 220 -12.49 12.46 1.48
CA ARG A 220 -11.29 11.66 1.32
C ARG A 220 -10.80 11.08 2.65
N GLU A 221 -11.09 11.68 3.80
CA GLU A 221 -10.37 11.36 5.04
C GLU A 221 -10.42 9.87 5.42
N SER A 222 -11.61 9.29 5.34
CA SER A 222 -11.88 7.88 5.63
C SER A 222 -11.31 6.90 4.59
N PHE A 223 -11.19 7.35 3.34
CA PHE A 223 -10.91 6.47 2.20
C PHE A 223 -9.55 6.71 1.55
N GLU A 224 -8.82 7.74 1.95
CA GLU A 224 -7.61 8.17 1.25
C GLU A 224 -6.54 7.08 1.23
N ALA A 225 -6.40 6.31 2.30
CA ALA A 225 -5.46 5.18 2.31
C ALA A 225 -5.85 4.09 1.30
N SER A 226 -7.15 3.85 1.13
CA SER A 226 -7.68 2.92 0.12
C SER A 226 -7.45 3.46 -1.29
N ARG A 227 -7.79 4.73 -1.54
CA ARG A 227 -7.59 5.41 -2.83
C ARG A 227 -6.11 5.44 -3.22
N LEU A 228 -5.23 5.76 -2.29
CA LEU A 228 -3.79 5.80 -2.51
C LEU A 228 -3.21 4.42 -2.81
N LEU A 229 -3.59 3.39 -2.04
CA LEU A 229 -3.12 2.04 -2.29
C LEU A 229 -3.61 1.51 -3.64
N THR A 230 -4.90 1.66 -3.94
CA THR A 230 -5.48 1.19 -5.21
C THR A 230 -4.89 1.91 -6.43
N SER A 231 -4.67 3.22 -6.34
CA SER A 231 -4.02 3.99 -7.42
C SER A 231 -2.58 3.51 -7.68
N GLN A 232 -1.82 3.27 -6.61
CA GLN A 232 -0.47 2.70 -6.73
C GLN A 232 -0.49 1.30 -7.35
N LEU A 233 -1.39 0.42 -6.90
CA LEU A 233 -1.47 -0.96 -7.36
C LEU A 233 -1.92 -1.06 -8.83
N VAL A 234 -2.91 -0.26 -9.24
CA VAL A 234 -3.38 -0.21 -10.63
C VAL A 234 -2.27 0.26 -11.54
N LEU A 235 -1.65 1.40 -11.24
CA LEU A 235 -0.59 1.95 -12.08
C LEU A 235 0.61 0.98 -12.12
N ALA A 236 1.03 0.44 -10.97
CA ALA A 236 2.13 -0.50 -10.90
C ALA A 236 1.90 -1.77 -11.71
N LEU A 237 0.74 -2.43 -11.54
CA LEU A 237 0.46 -3.70 -12.24
C LEU A 237 0.23 -3.50 -13.74
N GLN A 238 -0.27 -2.33 -14.16
CA GLN A 238 -0.42 -2.01 -15.58
C GLN A 238 0.90 -1.61 -16.26
N ARG A 239 1.96 -1.29 -15.50
CA ARG A 239 3.26 -0.86 -16.03
C ARG A 239 4.42 -1.81 -15.70
N ILE A 240 4.21 -2.80 -14.84
CA ILE A 240 5.23 -3.81 -14.57
C ILE A 240 5.36 -4.73 -15.78
N ARG A 241 6.59 -5.01 -16.19
CA ARG A 241 6.90 -5.99 -17.23
C ARG A 241 6.65 -7.40 -16.70
N SER A 242 6.21 -8.32 -17.57
CA SER A 242 6.17 -9.74 -17.22
C SER A 242 7.54 -10.25 -16.75
N GLY A 243 7.54 -10.92 -15.60
CA GLY A 243 8.74 -11.35 -14.86
C GLY A 243 9.30 -10.31 -13.88
N GLY A 244 8.74 -9.10 -13.83
CA GLY A 244 9.22 -7.99 -13.02
C GLY A 244 9.06 -8.19 -11.51
N THR A 245 9.57 -7.24 -10.74
CA THR A 245 9.48 -7.20 -9.27
C THR A 245 8.66 -6.00 -8.80
N MET A 246 7.75 -6.22 -7.85
CA MET A 246 7.03 -5.17 -7.14
C MET A 246 7.38 -5.19 -5.66
N VAL A 247 7.62 -4.02 -5.09
CA VAL A 247 7.85 -3.81 -3.64
C VAL A 247 6.75 -2.91 -3.11
N ILE A 248 5.91 -3.45 -2.23
CA ILE A 248 4.66 -2.81 -1.80
C ILE A 248 4.67 -2.66 -0.29
N LEU A 249 4.49 -1.45 0.20
CA LEU A 249 4.31 -1.17 1.61
C LEU A 249 2.93 -1.65 2.08
N LEU A 250 2.92 -2.45 3.14
CA LEU A 250 1.71 -2.89 3.81
C LEU A 250 1.78 -2.62 5.31
N HIS A 251 0.60 -2.63 5.94
CA HIS A 251 0.45 -2.42 7.38
C HIS A 251 -0.38 -3.54 7.98
N LYS A 252 -0.04 -3.92 9.21
CA LYS A 252 -0.79 -4.93 9.98
C LYS A 252 -0.91 -6.25 9.19
N ALA A 253 0.12 -7.10 9.24
CA ALA A 253 0.10 -8.40 8.54
C ALA A 253 -1.02 -9.36 9.00
N ASN A 254 -1.73 -9.01 10.09
CA ASN A 254 -2.90 -9.70 10.61
C ASN A 254 -4.26 -9.08 10.17
N ALA A 255 -4.25 -8.03 9.34
CA ALA A 255 -5.46 -7.42 8.82
C ALA A 255 -5.89 -8.12 7.53
N TRP A 256 -7.21 -8.30 7.35
CA TRP A 256 -7.77 -8.95 6.17
C TRP A 256 -7.26 -8.34 4.86
N GLN A 257 -7.22 -7.00 4.75
CA GLN A 257 -6.78 -6.32 3.54
C GLN A 257 -5.35 -6.71 3.14
N SER A 258 -4.44 -6.81 4.12
CA SER A 258 -3.07 -7.26 3.88
C SER A 258 -3.01 -8.74 3.51
N VAL A 259 -3.79 -9.60 4.18
CA VAL A 259 -3.85 -11.03 3.87
C VAL A 259 -4.41 -11.28 2.48
N PHE A 260 -5.52 -10.63 2.14
CA PHE A 260 -6.15 -10.75 0.84
C PHE A 260 -5.25 -10.23 -0.28
N LEU A 261 -4.49 -9.16 -0.04
CA LEU A 261 -3.52 -8.70 -1.03
C LEU A 261 -2.36 -9.68 -1.23
N MET A 262 -1.82 -10.26 -0.15
CA MET A 262 -0.80 -11.32 -0.25
C MET A 262 -1.34 -12.54 -1.02
N TYR A 263 -2.56 -12.98 -0.72
CA TYR A 263 -3.24 -14.05 -1.43
C TYR A 263 -3.45 -13.71 -2.92
N THR A 264 -3.89 -12.49 -3.21
CA THR A 264 -4.12 -12.00 -4.57
C THR A 264 -2.81 -12.01 -5.39
N PHE A 265 -1.72 -11.47 -4.84
CA PHE A 265 -0.41 -11.49 -5.53
C PHE A 265 0.14 -12.91 -5.70
N ALA A 266 -0.13 -13.84 -4.76
CA ALA A 266 0.29 -15.23 -4.91
C ALA A 266 -0.33 -15.92 -6.14
N ALA A 267 -1.47 -15.44 -6.64
CA ALA A 267 -2.13 -16.00 -7.82
C ALA A 267 -1.50 -15.61 -9.17
N PHE A 268 -0.66 -14.57 -9.21
CA PHE A 268 -0.06 -14.07 -10.46
C PHE A 268 1.42 -13.71 -10.33
N THR A 269 2.12 -14.31 -9.35
CA THR A 269 3.56 -14.12 -9.18
C THR A 269 4.25 -15.46 -8.99
N ASP A 270 5.49 -15.58 -9.46
CA ASP A 270 6.29 -16.79 -9.23
C ASP A 270 6.54 -17.01 -7.74
N HIS A 271 6.77 -15.93 -6.99
CA HIS A 271 6.86 -15.98 -5.54
C HIS A 271 6.66 -14.61 -4.88
N ILE A 272 6.12 -14.66 -3.67
CA ILE A 272 6.05 -13.53 -2.76
C ILE A 272 6.90 -13.77 -1.50
N ARG A 273 7.43 -12.70 -0.92
CA ARG A 273 8.09 -12.70 0.39
C ARG A 273 7.73 -11.44 1.16
N LEU A 274 7.78 -11.54 2.49
CA LEU A 274 7.61 -10.38 3.36
C LEU A 274 8.95 -9.94 3.91
N PHE A 275 9.12 -8.62 3.98
CA PHE A 275 10.31 -7.99 4.52
C PHE A 275 9.92 -6.98 5.60
N LYS A 276 10.52 -7.12 6.79
CA LYS A 276 10.41 -6.15 7.87
C LYS A 276 11.80 -5.62 8.22
N PRO A 277 12.05 -4.30 8.14
CA PRO A 277 13.38 -3.77 8.43
C PRO A 277 13.78 -4.00 9.89
N LEU A 278 15.01 -4.42 10.12
CA LEU A 278 15.62 -4.65 11.44
C LEU A 278 16.28 -3.38 11.99
N LYS A 279 16.54 -2.38 11.16
CA LYS A 279 17.21 -1.14 11.61
C LYS A 279 16.25 0.04 11.80
N ALA A 280 15.10 0.00 11.16
CA ALA A 280 14.12 1.09 11.15
C ALA A 280 12.70 0.57 11.32
N HIS A 281 11.78 1.40 11.83
CA HIS A 281 10.34 1.12 11.91
C HIS A 281 9.95 -0.23 12.55
N LYS A 282 10.85 -0.88 13.30
CA LYS A 282 10.62 -2.22 13.85
C LYS A 282 9.38 -2.34 14.72
N THR A 283 9.07 -1.31 15.52
CA THR A 283 7.90 -1.28 16.40
C THR A 283 6.60 -0.97 15.67
N ARG A 284 6.67 -0.42 14.45
CA ARG A 284 5.50 -0.13 13.61
C ARG A 284 4.91 -1.41 13.06
N SER A 285 3.63 -1.35 12.68
CA SER A 285 2.96 -2.44 11.97
C SER A 285 3.31 -2.50 10.47
N SER A 286 4.12 -1.56 9.96
CA SER A 286 4.55 -1.54 8.57
C SER A 286 5.54 -2.66 8.24
N PHE A 287 5.45 -3.16 7.02
CA PHE A 287 6.30 -4.17 6.40
C PHE A 287 6.14 -4.08 4.88
N TYR A 288 6.97 -4.79 4.13
CA TYR A 288 6.93 -4.80 2.67
C TYR A 288 6.56 -6.19 2.15
N LEU A 289 5.64 -6.22 1.19
CA LEU A 289 5.44 -7.35 0.29
C LEU A 289 6.41 -7.19 -0.88
N VAL A 290 7.24 -8.20 -1.12
CA VAL A 290 8.10 -8.32 -2.30
C VAL A 290 7.51 -9.40 -3.18
N ALA A 291 6.95 -8.99 -4.32
CA ALA A 291 6.36 -9.86 -5.33
C ALA A 291 7.32 -9.95 -6.52
N LYS A 292 7.74 -11.15 -6.89
CA LYS A 292 8.74 -11.39 -7.94
C LYS A 292 8.21 -12.33 -9.00
N GLY A 293 8.62 -12.08 -10.24
CA GLY A 293 8.10 -12.84 -11.38
C GLY A 293 6.63 -12.52 -11.59
N VAL A 294 6.27 -11.23 -11.64
CA VAL A 294 4.88 -10.79 -11.80
C VAL A 294 4.39 -11.11 -13.21
N HIS A 295 3.19 -11.67 -13.32
CA HIS A 295 2.50 -11.99 -14.58
C HIS A 295 1.30 -11.04 -14.80
N PRO A 296 1.53 -9.80 -15.25
CA PRO A 296 0.50 -8.74 -15.26
C PRO A 296 -0.64 -9.00 -16.25
N GLU A 297 -0.41 -9.85 -17.25
CA GLU A 297 -1.36 -10.13 -18.34
C GLU A 297 -2.25 -11.34 -18.07
N CYS A 298 -2.04 -12.09 -16.98
CA CYS A 298 -2.89 -13.24 -16.68
C CYS A 298 -4.26 -12.81 -16.13
N GLU A 299 -5.27 -13.67 -16.25
CA GLU A 299 -6.65 -13.36 -15.83
C GLU A 299 -6.76 -12.95 -14.35
N ALA A 300 -5.94 -13.54 -13.47
CA ALA A 300 -5.91 -13.17 -12.07
C ALA A 300 -5.42 -11.73 -11.86
N ALA A 301 -4.35 -11.32 -12.55
CA ALA A 301 -3.82 -9.97 -12.50
C ALA A 301 -4.79 -8.94 -13.09
N LEU A 302 -5.38 -9.24 -14.26
CA LEU A 302 -6.39 -8.40 -14.89
C LEU A 302 -7.64 -8.26 -14.01
N GLY A 303 -8.07 -9.35 -13.37
CA GLY A 303 -9.13 -9.35 -12.37
C GLY A 303 -8.81 -8.47 -11.17
N ALA A 304 -7.57 -8.50 -10.66
CA ALA A 304 -7.09 -7.63 -9.60
C ALA A 304 -7.18 -6.14 -9.99
N VAL A 305 -6.70 -5.77 -11.18
CA VAL A 305 -6.80 -4.38 -11.68
C VAL A 305 -8.25 -3.92 -11.73
N ARG A 306 -9.17 -4.74 -12.26
CA ARG A 306 -10.61 -4.41 -12.30
C ARG A 306 -11.18 -4.18 -10.90
N GLN A 307 -10.84 -5.05 -9.95
CA GLN A 307 -11.28 -4.92 -8.56
C GLN A 307 -10.72 -3.66 -7.89
N TRP A 308 -9.45 -3.33 -8.10
CA TRP A 308 -8.84 -2.13 -7.52
C TRP A 308 -9.39 -0.84 -8.13
N LYS A 309 -9.68 -0.82 -9.44
CA LYS A 309 -10.38 0.32 -10.09
C LYS A 309 -11.78 0.52 -9.54
N ALA A 310 -12.56 -0.56 -9.39
CA ALA A 310 -13.88 -0.51 -8.77
C ALA A 310 -13.81 0.00 -7.33
N LYS A 311 -12.85 -0.52 -6.53
CA LYS A 311 -12.63 -0.08 -5.16
C LYS A 311 -12.26 1.41 -5.07
N TRP A 312 -11.38 1.90 -5.95
CA TRP A 312 -11.06 3.33 -6.02
C TRP A 312 -12.29 4.17 -6.38
N ARG A 313 -13.07 3.73 -7.38
CA ARG A 313 -14.30 4.42 -7.79
C ARG A 313 -15.25 4.54 -6.61
N MET A 314 -15.52 3.43 -5.92
CA MET A 314 -16.42 3.43 -4.76
C MET A 314 -15.87 4.28 -3.60
N SER A 315 -14.56 4.24 -3.37
CA SER A 315 -13.88 5.06 -2.36
C SER A 315 -13.84 6.55 -2.70
N THR A 316 -14.14 6.92 -3.95
CA THR A 316 -14.10 8.31 -4.45
C THR A 316 -15.50 8.88 -4.61
N PHE A 317 -16.45 8.09 -5.12
CA PHE A 317 -17.78 8.56 -5.52
C PHE A 317 -18.95 7.89 -4.76
N GLY A 318 -18.69 6.94 -3.85
CA GLY A 318 -19.75 6.20 -3.16
C GLY A 318 -20.21 4.93 -3.90
N LEU A 319 -21.30 4.32 -3.42
CA LEU A 319 -21.76 2.99 -3.84
C LEU A 319 -22.74 2.97 -5.02
N GLY A 320 -23.19 4.13 -5.53
CA GLY A 320 -24.17 4.21 -6.60
C GLY A 320 -23.88 5.31 -7.61
N ASP A 321 -24.18 5.04 -8.88
CA ASP A 321 -24.32 6.08 -9.91
C ASP A 321 -25.70 6.74 -9.70
N GLY A 322 -25.80 7.71 -8.79
CA GLY A 322 -26.96 8.61 -8.71
C GLY A 322 -27.72 8.74 -7.38
N ASP A 323 -27.24 8.18 -6.27
CA ASP A 323 -27.79 8.48 -4.94
C ASP A 323 -26.73 9.18 -4.09
N ASP A 324 -27.17 10.18 -3.31
CA ASP A 324 -26.41 10.96 -2.30
C ASP A 324 -25.87 10.09 -1.13
N ASP A 325 -25.71 8.79 -1.33
CA ASP A 325 -25.14 7.86 -0.36
C ASP A 325 -23.63 8.15 -0.26
N GLU A 326 -23.25 8.95 0.74
CA GLU A 326 -21.87 9.12 1.15
C GLU A 326 -21.18 7.74 1.28
N PRO A 327 -19.88 7.64 0.92
CA PRO A 327 -19.18 6.39 1.02
C PRO A 327 -19.17 5.92 2.48
N ASP A 328 -19.82 4.79 2.75
CA ASP A 328 -19.89 4.16 4.08
C ASP A 328 -18.76 3.14 4.23
N GLU A 329 -17.83 3.41 5.16
CA GLU A 329 -16.71 2.53 5.49
C GLU A 329 -17.16 1.11 5.84
N ALA A 330 -18.29 0.96 6.54
CA ALA A 330 -18.80 -0.34 6.95
C ALA A 330 -19.31 -1.15 5.76
N LYS A 331 -20.06 -0.52 4.85
CA LYS A 331 -20.53 -1.17 3.61
C LYS A 331 -19.35 -1.55 2.71
N LEU A 332 -18.37 -0.66 2.55
CA LEU A 332 -17.15 -0.92 1.79
C LEU A 332 -16.34 -2.08 2.37
N GLU A 333 -16.18 -2.16 3.69
CA GLU A 333 -15.43 -3.24 4.33
C GLU A 333 -16.11 -4.61 4.17
N VAL A 334 -17.44 -4.68 4.28
CA VAL A 334 -18.19 -5.93 4.05
C VAL A 334 -18.02 -6.39 2.60
N LEU A 335 -18.17 -5.47 1.63
CA LEU A 335 -17.94 -5.76 0.21
C LEU A 335 -16.51 -6.20 -0.07
N GLU A 336 -15.51 -5.55 0.53
CA GLU A 336 -14.09 -5.90 0.41
C GLU A 336 -13.78 -7.28 0.99
N SER A 337 -14.41 -7.65 2.11
CA SER A 337 -14.28 -8.97 2.69
C SER A 337 -14.88 -10.06 1.81
N GLY A 338 -15.91 -9.72 1.03
CA GLY A 338 -16.76 -10.68 0.33
C GLY A 338 -17.48 -11.63 1.28
N GLY A 339 -17.62 -11.24 2.55
CA GLY A 339 -18.27 -12.01 3.61
C GLY A 339 -17.35 -13.04 4.31
N GLU A 340 -17.88 -13.61 5.39
CA GLU A 340 -17.19 -14.57 6.26
C GLU A 340 -16.68 -15.80 5.49
N GLU A 341 -17.48 -16.30 4.55
CA GLU A 341 -17.16 -17.52 3.79
C GLU A 341 -15.95 -17.31 2.88
N LYS A 342 -15.80 -16.12 2.28
CA LYS A 342 -14.60 -15.80 1.49
C LYS A 342 -13.35 -15.75 2.38
N VAL A 343 -13.46 -15.17 3.58
CA VAL A 343 -12.34 -15.13 4.54
C VAL A 343 -11.93 -16.54 4.93
N LYS A 344 -12.89 -17.42 5.26
CA LYS A 344 -12.61 -18.83 5.58
C LYS A 344 -11.98 -19.58 4.41
N ALA A 345 -12.49 -19.41 3.20
CA ALA A 345 -11.93 -20.06 2.01
C ALA A 345 -10.47 -19.66 1.78
N VAL A 346 -10.16 -18.36 1.88
CA VAL A 346 -8.78 -17.87 1.77
C VAL A 346 -7.89 -18.42 2.90
N LEU A 347 -8.37 -18.47 4.15
CA LEU A 347 -7.59 -19.02 5.25
C LEU A 347 -7.37 -20.54 5.12
N GLN A 348 -8.33 -21.27 4.57
CA GLN A 348 -8.20 -22.69 4.30
C GLN A 348 -7.14 -22.97 3.22
N GLU A 349 -7.15 -22.20 2.14
CA GLU A 349 -6.23 -22.37 1.02
C GLU A 349 -4.82 -21.82 1.32
N PHE A 350 -4.77 -20.59 1.83
CA PHE A 350 -3.54 -19.79 1.94
C PHE A 350 -2.99 -19.70 3.37
N GLY A 351 -3.77 -20.08 4.38
CA GLY A 351 -3.39 -19.97 5.80
C GLY A 351 -2.04 -20.62 6.16
N PRO A 352 -1.72 -21.84 5.70
CA PRO A 352 -0.41 -22.45 5.97
C PRO A 352 0.77 -21.65 5.38
N ALA A 353 0.60 -21.05 4.21
CA ALA A 353 1.61 -20.19 3.58
C ALA A 353 1.69 -18.84 4.31
N LEU A 354 0.54 -18.26 4.64
CA LEU A 354 0.43 -17.03 5.43
C LEU A 354 1.23 -17.11 6.72
N VAL A 355 1.01 -18.17 7.51
CA VAL A 355 1.69 -18.43 8.79
C VAL A 355 3.21 -18.36 8.65
N LYS A 356 3.77 -19.07 7.66
CA LYS A 356 5.21 -19.09 7.40
C LYS A 356 5.75 -17.72 7.00
N MET A 357 4.99 -16.95 6.22
CA MET A 357 5.43 -15.65 5.71
C MET A 357 5.38 -14.54 6.77
N VAL A 358 4.33 -14.51 7.62
CA VAL A 358 4.15 -13.44 8.60
C VAL A 358 4.94 -13.65 9.88
N GLU A 359 5.35 -14.89 10.19
CA GLU A 359 6.10 -15.19 11.41
C GLU A 359 7.37 -14.34 11.58
N PRO A 360 8.26 -14.19 10.57
CA PRO A 360 9.45 -13.33 10.71
C PRO A 360 9.09 -11.86 10.92
N VAL A 361 8.02 -11.37 10.27
CA VAL A 361 7.52 -9.99 10.43
C VAL A 361 7.05 -9.76 11.86
N PHE A 362 6.27 -10.68 12.42
CA PHE A 362 5.80 -10.59 13.80
C PHE A 362 6.93 -10.70 14.81
N ARG A 363 7.88 -11.63 14.59
CA ARG A 363 9.03 -11.80 15.47
C ARG A 363 9.86 -10.52 15.60
N VAL A 364 10.18 -9.87 14.48
CA VAL A 364 10.93 -8.61 14.49
C VAL A 364 10.16 -7.51 15.22
N GLN A 365 8.83 -7.44 15.05
CA GLN A 365 8.02 -6.46 15.77
C GLN A 365 7.95 -6.75 17.28
N ALA A 366 7.69 -8.00 17.66
CA ALA A 366 7.56 -8.42 19.04
C ALA A 366 8.85 -8.14 19.82
N GLU A 367 10.00 -8.53 19.27
CA GLU A 367 11.31 -8.28 19.86
C GLU A 367 11.62 -6.79 20.02
N ALA A 368 11.17 -5.95 19.08
CA ALA A 368 11.36 -4.51 19.17
C ALA A 368 10.44 -3.85 20.19
N LEU A 369 9.18 -4.28 20.28
CA LEU A 369 8.24 -3.80 21.29
C LEU A 369 8.67 -4.23 22.69
N LYS A 370 9.05 -5.49 22.88
CA LYS A 370 9.59 -6.00 24.16
C LYS A 370 10.76 -5.17 24.71
N LYS A 371 11.60 -4.62 23.82
CA LYS A 371 12.78 -3.81 24.17
C LYS A 371 12.51 -2.30 24.19
N ALA A 372 11.29 -1.87 23.87
CA ALA A 372 10.97 -0.46 23.77
C ALA A 372 11.10 0.26 25.11
N ALA A 373 11.63 1.49 25.09
CA ALA A 373 11.93 2.23 26.31
C ALA A 373 10.69 2.53 27.16
N TRP A 374 9.53 2.73 26.52
CA TRP A 374 8.24 2.98 27.18
C TRP A 374 7.60 1.73 27.77
N MET A 375 8.13 0.53 27.50
CA MET A 375 7.64 -0.73 28.05
C MET A 375 8.29 -1.08 29.41
N LYS A 376 9.31 -0.32 29.83
CA LYS A 376 9.96 -0.51 31.12
C LYS A 376 9.06 0.09 32.21
N LYS A 377 8.45 -0.76 33.05
CA LYS A 377 7.85 -0.31 34.32
C LYS A 377 8.93 0.47 35.09
N LYS A 378 8.65 1.72 35.48
CA LYS A 378 9.53 2.44 36.41
C LYS A 378 9.65 1.55 37.66
N LYS A 379 10.88 1.20 38.03
CA LYS A 379 11.14 0.69 39.38
C LYS A 379 10.72 1.83 40.32
N THR A 380 9.64 1.60 41.07
CA THR A 380 9.23 2.42 42.21
C THR A 380 10.32 2.44 43.25
#